data_AF-A0A3N5P2Z8-F1
#
_entry.id   AF-A0A3N5P2Z8-F1
#
_cell.length_a   1.000
_cell.length_b   1.000
_cell.length_c   1.000
_cell.angle_alpha   90.00
_cell.angle_beta   90.00
_cell.angle_gamma   90.00
#
_symmetry.space_group_name_H-M   'P 1'
#
loop_
_entity.id
_entity.type
_entity.pdbx_description
1 polymer ?
#
loop_
_entity_poly.entity_id
_entity_poly.type
_entity_poly.pdbx_seq_one_letter_code
_entity_poly.pdbx_strand_id
1 'polypeptide(L)' 'MIFTRRLAAQGQTRQFTIEHSDGFGWIAREQDERETQTSLIRNWRRVEAQMVLFEMKASALLSEGWLET' A
#
# COMPACT_ATOMS: atom_id res chain seq x y z
N MET A 1 11.17 3.28 4.34
CA MET A 1 9.74 3.14 3.99
C MET A 1 8.96 4.26 4.65
N ILE A 2 8.05 4.94 3.92
CA ILE A 2 7.29 6.11 4.43
C ILE A 2 5.82 5.79 4.69
N PHE A 3 5.32 4.68 4.15
CA PHE A 3 3.97 4.19 4.36
C PHE A 3 3.98 2.67 4.37
N THR A 4 3.29 2.05 5.33
CA THR A 4 3.02 0.62 5.30
C THR A 4 1.72 0.30 6.02
N ARG A 5 0.92 -0.56 5.40
CA ARG A 5 -0.23 -1.23 6.01
C ARG A 5 -0.20 -2.67 5.57
N ARG A 6 -0.34 -3.60 6.52
CA ARG A 6 -0.46 -5.02 6.23
C ARG A 6 -1.70 -5.54 6.96
N LEU A 7 -2.58 -6.17 6.20
CA LEU A 7 -3.82 -6.71 6.71
C LEU A 7 -3.93 -8.19 6.35
N ALA A 8 -4.65 -8.94 7.17
CA ALA A 8 -4.97 -10.33 6.92
C ALA A 8 -6.42 -10.69 7.25
N ALA A 9 -7.00 -11.60 6.48
CA ALA A 9 -8.29 -12.21 6.75
C ALA A 9 -8.36 -13.60 6.10
N GLN A 10 -8.91 -14.60 6.81
CA GLN A 10 -9.18 -15.93 6.26
C GLN A 10 -7.99 -16.58 5.51
N GLY A 11 -6.77 -16.37 5.99
CA GLY A 11 -5.54 -16.89 5.37
C GLY A 11 -5.02 -16.09 4.18
N GLN A 12 -5.69 -14.99 3.83
CA GLN A 12 -5.26 -14.00 2.85
C GLN A 12 -4.52 -12.85 3.52
N THR A 13 -3.61 -12.21 2.80
CA THR A 13 -2.86 -11.04 3.22
C THR A 13 -2.86 -9.99 2.13
N ARG A 14 -3.03 -8.72 2.53
CA ARG A 14 -2.92 -7.58 1.64
C ARG A 14 -1.96 -6.56 2.23
N GLN A 15 -1.00 -6.12 1.44
CA GLN A 15 0.05 -5.22 1.88
C GLN A 15 0.15 -4.00 0.96
N PHE A 16 0.14 -2.83 1.56
CA PHE A 16 0.33 -1.55 0.89
C PHE A 16 1.63 -0.94 1.41
N THR A 17 2.53 -0.55 0.52
CA THR A 17 3.80 0.09 0.88
C THR A 17 4.10 1.27 -0.01
N ILE A 18 4.74 2.28 0.56
CA ILE A 18 5.42 3.32 -0.21
C ILE A 18 6.81 3.52 0.38
N GLU A 19 7.82 3.47 -0.47
CA GLU A 19 9.21 3.68 -0.08
C GLU A 19 9.92 4.62 -1.05
N HIS A 20 10.93 5.32 -0.55
CA HIS A 20 11.85 6.06 -1.40
C HIS A 20 12.78 5.07 -2.12
N SER A 21 13.01 5.31 -3.40
CA SER A 21 13.95 4.58 -4.22
C SER A 21 14.96 5.57 -4.79
N ASP A 22 16.22 5.39 -4.39
CA ASP A 22 17.30 6.28 -4.76
C ASP A 22 17.44 6.36 -6.29
N GLY A 23 17.36 7.57 -6.82
CA GLY A 23 17.45 7.84 -8.26
C GLY A 23 16.13 7.67 -9.05
N PHE A 24 15.08 7.10 -8.45
CA PHE A 24 13.81 6.84 -9.15
C PHE A 24 12.60 7.56 -8.53
N GLY A 25 12.73 8.09 -7.31
CA GLY A 25 11.67 8.79 -6.59
C GLY A 25 11.07 7.89 -5.52
N TRP A 26 9.80 7.53 -5.66
CA TRP A 26 9.08 6.66 -4.74
C TRP A 26 8.45 5.49 -5.46
N ILE A 27 8.46 4.34 -4.81
CA ILE A 27 7.81 3.13 -5.30
C ILE A 27 6.64 2.83 -4.37
N ALA A 28 5.43 2.83 -4.94
CA ALA A 28 4.24 2.36 -4.27
C ALA A 28 3.94 0.93 -4.71
N ARG A 29 3.69 0.03 -3.76
CA ARG A 29 3.30 -1.36 -4.04
C ARG A 29 2.02 -1.71 -3.31
N GLU A 30 1.16 -2.41 -4.03
CA GLU A 30 0.00 -3.13 -3.50
C GLU A 30 0.21 -4.60 -3.81
N GLN A 31 0.26 -5.41 -2.77
CA GLN A 31 0.58 -6.83 -2.85
C GLN A 31 -0.53 -7.65 -2.20
N ASP A 32 -0.95 -8.70 -2.86
CA ASP A 32 -1.74 -9.80 -2.29
C ASP A 32 -1.01 -11.14 -2.50
N GLU A 33 -1.67 -12.28 -2.26
CA GLU A 33 -1.01 -13.59 -2.42
C GLU A 33 -0.64 -13.91 -3.87
N ARG A 34 -1.25 -13.25 -4.86
CA ARG A 34 -1.17 -13.60 -6.28
C ARG A 34 -0.37 -12.60 -7.07
N GLU A 35 -0.55 -11.31 -6.80
CA GLU A 35 0.03 -10.24 -7.59
C GLU A 35 0.63 -9.12 -6.75
N THR A 36 1.56 -8.40 -7.38
CA THR A 36 2.13 -7.16 -6.85
C THR A 36 2.00 -6.08 -7.91
N GLN A 37 1.11 -5.13 -7.66
CA GLN A 37 0.99 -3.93 -8.48
C GLN A 37 2.00 -2.90 -8.00
N THR A 38 2.86 -2.44 -8.92
CA THR A 38 3.93 -1.49 -8.62
C THR A 38 3.72 -0.20 -9.41
N SER A 39 3.83 0.94 -8.73
CA SER A 39 3.75 2.27 -9.35
C SER A 39 4.98 3.10 -8.99
N LEU A 40 5.65 3.64 -10.01
CA LEU A 40 6.75 4.59 -9.83
C LEU A 40 6.22 6.02 -9.79
N ILE A 41 6.56 6.75 -8.74
CA ILE A 41 6.08 8.10 -8.48
C ILE A 41 7.27 9.04 -8.32
N ARG A 42 7.33 10.11 -9.11
CA ARG A 42 8.43 11.10 -9.04
C ARG A 42 8.06 12.42 -8.36
N ASN A 43 6.78 12.60 -8.02
CA ASN A 43 6.26 13.84 -7.46
C ASN A 43 5.65 13.58 -6.08
N TRP A 44 6.10 14.33 -5.07
CA TRP A 44 5.62 14.20 -3.71
C TRP A 44 4.10 14.35 -3.56
N ARG A 45 3.45 15.28 -4.30
CA ARG A 45 1.98 15.41 -4.26
C ARG A 45 1.24 14.15 -4.70
N ARG A 46 1.84 13.39 -5.62
CA ARG A 46 1.29 12.09 -6.04
C ARG A 46 1.54 11.00 -4.99
N VAL A 47 2.63 11.10 -4.23
CA VAL A 47 2.87 10.22 -3.08
C VAL A 47 1.80 10.44 -2.02
N GLU A 48 1.50 11.70 -1.68
CA GLU A 48 0.44 12.04 -0.72
C GLU A 48 -0.92 11.50 -1.18
N ALA A 49 -1.27 11.71 -2.45
CA ALA A 49 -2.49 11.14 -3.02
C ALA A 49 -2.52 9.60 -2.95
N GLN A 50 -1.39 8.95 -3.20
CA GLN A 50 -1.28 7.49 -3.12
C GLN A 50 -1.39 6.98 -1.69
N MET A 51 -0.85 7.69 -0.70
CA MET A 51 -1.02 7.37 0.72
C MET A 51 -2.49 7.42 1.12
N VAL A 52 -3.22 8.47 0.71
CA VAL A 52 -4.66 8.59 0.97
C VAL A 52 -5.43 7.43 0.31
N LEU A 53 -5.11 7.09 -0.94
CA LEU A 53 -5.74 5.96 -1.62
C LEU A 53 -5.49 4.64 -0.88
N PHE A 54 -4.27 4.39 -0.42
CA PHE A 54 -3.96 3.19 0.36
C PHE A 54 -4.65 3.15 1.71
N GLU A 55 -4.75 4.28 2.43
CA GLU A 55 -5.54 4.38 3.66
C GLU A 55 -7.03 4.08 3.43
N MET A 56 -7.60 4.58 2.32
CA MET A 56 -8.99 4.27 1.97
C MET A 56 -9.18 2.77 1.68
N LYS A 57 -8.25 2.14 0.95
CA LYS A 57 -8.30 0.69 0.68
C LYS A 57 -8.14 -0.13 1.96
N ALA A 58 -7.19 0.23 2.83
CA ALA A 58 -6.99 -0.43 4.11
C ALA A 58 -8.23 -0.28 5.01
N SER A 59 -8.83 0.91 5.06
CA SER A 59 -10.05 1.16 5.83
C SER A 59 -11.23 0.33 5.35
N ALA A 60 -11.39 0.16 4.02
CA ALA A 60 -12.41 -0.72 3.47
C ALA A 60 -12.21 -2.17 3.92
N LEU A 61 -10.98 -2.70 3.83
CA LEU A 61 -10.67 -4.05 4.30
C LEU A 61 -10.91 -4.23 5.80
N LEU A 62 -10.52 -3.25 6.63
CA LEU A 62 -10.81 -3.27 8.07
C LEU A 62 -12.33 -3.33 8.33
N SER A 63 -13.13 -2.59 7.55
CA SER A 63 -14.60 -2.64 7.64
C SER A 63 -15.20 -3.98 7.21
N GLU A 64 -14.51 -4.72 6.35
CA GLU A 64 -14.86 -6.08 5.93
C GLU A 64 -14.37 -7.16 6.91
N GLY A 65 -13.74 -6.77 8.02
CA GLY A 65 -13.27 -7.67 9.07
C GLY A 65 -11.83 -8.17 8.89
N TRP A 66 -11.05 -7.56 8.00
CA TRP A 66 -9.61 -7.77 7.99
C TRP A 66 -8.96 -7.17 9.22
N LEU A 67 -7.86 -7.78 9.66
CA LEU A 67 -7.12 -7.34 10.85
C LEU A 67 -5.73 -6.87 10.45
N GLU A 68 -5.25 -5.84 11.13
CA GLU A 68 -3.88 -5.37 10.97
C GLU A 68 -2.89 -6.34 11.61
N THR A 69 -1.76 -6.60 10.93
CA THR A 69 -0.76 -7.61 11.33
C THR A 69 0.65 -7.07 11.37
#